data_AF-A0A7S3CVY9-F1
#
_entry.id   AF-A0A7S3CVY9-F1
#
_cell.length_a   1.000
_cell.length_b   1.000
_cell.length_c   1.000
_cell.angle_alpha   90.00
_cell.angle_beta   90.00
_cell.angle_gamma   90.00
#
_symmetry.space_group_name_H-M   'P 1'
#
loop_
_entity.id
_entity.type
_entity.pdbx_description
1 polymer ?
#
loop_
_entity_poly.entity_id
_entity_poly.type
_entity_poly.pdbx_seq_one_letter_code
_entity_poly.pdbx_strand_id
1 'polypeptide(L)'
;LQSAMAEGKSDGGSFVRRDKLISIEKDLQAKWDEEKAFELDAPEDSPLEIDSPLDEKFMATFPYPYMNGRLHLGHTFTVTKADFAIAYRRVQGKRCLFPFAFHCTGMPIKASADKIKREMEKFGCPPVFPDDGEAAQPEKKEEKEEK
;
A
#
# COMPACT_ATOMS: atom_id res chain seq x y z
N LEU A 1 23.86 -11.07 -14.91
CA LEU A 1 23.29 -9.91 -15.63
C LEU A 1 23.24 -8.73 -14.65
N GLN A 2 24.29 -7.91 -14.67
CA GLN A 2 24.36 -6.64 -13.95
C GLN A 2 23.23 -5.72 -14.42
N SER A 3 22.57 -5.05 -13.48
CA SER A 3 21.90 -3.77 -13.78
C SER A 3 22.14 -2.81 -12.63
N ALA A 4 22.53 -1.60 -13.01
CA ALA A 4 23.23 -0.60 -12.23
C ALA A 4 22.45 -0.09 -11.00
N MET A 5 23.10 -0.08 -9.85
CA MET A 5 22.76 0.88 -8.80
C MET A 5 23.35 2.22 -9.20
N ALA A 6 22.49 3.19 -9.47
CA ALA A 6 22.90 4.55 -9.75
C ALA A 6 23.61 5.14 -8.52
N GLU A 7 24.90 5.39 -8.65
CA GLU A 7 25.68 6.17 -7.69
C GLU A 7 25.26 7.64 -7.79
N GLY A 8 24.24 8.01 -7.02
CA GLY A 8 23.95 9.40 -6.73
C GLY A 8 24.91 9.91 -5.68
N LYS A 9 25.85 10.81 -6.07
CA LYS A 9 26.60 11.65 -5.13
C LYS A 9 25.62 12.38 -4.20
N SER A 10 25.59 12.02 -2.92
CA SER A 10 24.88 12.79 -1.90
C SER A 10 25.83 13.79 -1.26
N ASP A 11 25.75 15.04 -1.70
CA ASP A 11 26.24 16.19 -0.94
C ASP A 11 25.35 16.38 0.31
N GLY A 12 25.96 16.46 1.50
CA GLY A 12 25.33 16.98 2.72
C GLY A 12 24.73 15.96 3.71
N GLY A 13 25.50 15.60 4.75
CA GLY A 13 25.02 15.00 6.01
C GLY A 13 25.42 13.53 6.25
N SER A 14 25.84 13.19 7.48
CA SER A 14 26.11 11.80 7.89
C SER A 14 24.80 11.05 8.13
N PHE A 15 24.42 10.16 7.21
CA PHE A 15 23.22 9.30 7.33
C PHE A 15 23.41 8.06 8.20
N VAL A 16 24.56 7.93 8.86
CA VAL A 16 24.95 6.75 9.66
C VAL A 16 23.87 6.33 10.65
N ARG A 17 23.21 7.28 11.32
CA ARG A 17 22.13 6.97 12.27
C ARG A 17 20.89 6.39 11.59
N ARG A 18 20.47 6.98 10.46
CA ARG A 18 19.32 6.50 9.69
C ARG A 18 19.59 5.09 9.17
N ASP A 19 20.76 4.89 8.58
CA ASP A 19 21.11 3.61 7.95
C ASP A 19 21.22 2.50 9.01
N LYS A 20 21.72 2.83 10.21
CA LYS A 20 21.67 1.93 11.37
C LYS A 20 20.23 1.55 11.76
N LEU A 21 19.31 2.51 11.85
CA LEU A 21 17.91 2.20 12.18
C LEU A 21 17.25 1.31 11.11
N ILE A 22 17.50 1.58 9.83
CA ILE A 22 17.00 0.77 8.71
C ILE A 22 17.56 -0.67 8.78
N SER A 23 18.84 -0.84 9.17
CA SER A 23 19.40 -2.19 9.34
C SER A 23 18.70 -2.98 10.45
N ILE A 24 18.48 -2.34 11.62
CA ILE A 24 17.79 -2.96 12.75
C ILE A 24 16.34 -3.29 12.39
N GLU A 25 15.65 -2.39 11.67
CA GLU A 25 14.29 -2.62 11.20
C GLU A 25 14.18 -3.87 10.34
N LYS A 26 15.09 -4.05 9.37
CA LYS A 26 15.11 -5.22 8.49
C LYS A 26 15.36 -6.52 9.26
N ASP A 27 16.31 -6.51 10.19
CA ASP A 27 16.64 -7.68 11.00
C ASP A 27 15.44 -8.10 11.87
N LEU A 28 14.73 -7.13 12.47
CA LEU A 28 13.54 -7.39 13.28
C LEU A 28 12.35 -7.86 12.43
N GLN A 29 12.11 -7.25 11.26
CA GLN A 29 11.07 -7.69 10.33
C GLN A 29 11.28 -9.13 9.90
N ALA A 30 12.52 -9.50 9.53
CA ALA A 30 12.85 -10.87 9.17
C ALA A 30 12.60 -11.86 10.31
N LYS A 31 12.96 -11.49 11.54
CA LYS A 31 12.69 -12.30 12.73
C LYS A 31 11.19 -12.47 13.00
N TRP A 32 10.40 -11.40 12.90
CA TRP A 32 8.95 -11.47 13.09
C TRP A 32 8.26 -12.35 12.05
N ASP A 33 8.74 -12.32 10.81
CA ASP A 33 8.22 -13.18 9.74
C ASP A 33 8.58 -14.66 9.96
N GLU A 34 9.83 -14.95 10.37
CA GLU A 34 10.27 -16.31 10.71
C GLU A 34 9.46 -16.91 11.87
N GLU A 35 9.26 -16.12 12.93
CA GLU A 35 8.49 -16.52 14.11
C GLU A 35 6.97 -16.49 13.87
N LYS A 36 6.52 -15.98 12.71
CA LYS A 36 5.10 -15.72 12.40
C LYS A 36 4.40 -14.95 13.53
N ALA A 37 5.08 -13.98 14.12
CA ALA A 37 4.71 -13.34 15.39
C ALA A 37 3.33 -12.63 15.38
N PHE A 38 2.77 -12.40 14.19
CA PHE A 38 1.47 -11.73 14.00
C PHE A 38 0.42 -12.63 13.32
N GLU A 39 0.73 -13.89 13.02
CA GLU A 39 -0.27 -14.86 12.58
C GLU A 39 -1.02 -15.39 13.81
N LEU A 40 -2.35 -15.32 13.77
CA LEU A 40 -3.21 -15.76 14.87
C LEU A 40 -4.36 -16.60 14.30
N ASP A 41 -4.46 -17.82 14.79
CA ASP A 41 -5.60 -18.68 14.54
C ASP A 41 -6.69 -18.45 15.60
N ALA A 42 -7.94 -18.68 15.19
CA ALA A 42 -9.03 -18.72 16.14
C ALA A 42 -8.89 -19.99 17.01
N PRO A 43 -9.05 -19.91 18.34
CA PRO A 43 -9.03 -21.08 19.20
C PRO A 43 -10.20 -22.01 18.85
N GLU A 44 -9.95 -23.33 18.84
CA GLU A 44 -11.01 -24.33 18.61
C GLU A 44 -12.07 -24.26 19.72
N ASP A 45 -11.62 -24.12 20.97
CA ASP A 45 -12.46 -23.94 22.15
C ASP A 45 -12.42 -22.48 22.62
N SER A 46 -13.22 -21.62 21.99
CA SER A 46 -13.43 -20.26 22.51
C SER A 46 -14.39 -20.32 23.70
N PRO A 47 -13.97 -19.91 24.91
CA PRO A 47 -14.88 -19.87 26.05
C PRO A 47 -16.02 -18.89 25.78
N LEU A 48 -17.24 -19.28 26.20
CA LEU A 48 -18.44 -18.43 26.08
C LEU A 48 -18.41 -17.25 27.06
N GLU A 49 -17.67 -17.41 28.16
CA GLU A 49 -17.45 -16.41 29.19
C GLU A 49 -16.00 -15.90 29.11
N ILE A 50 -15.79 -14.63 29.47
CA ILE A 50 -14.47 -13.99 29.44
C ILE A 50 -13.93 -13.99 30.86
N ASP A 51 -13.06 -14.95 31.17
CA ASP A 51 -12.48 -15.10 32.52
C ASP A 51 -11.06 -14.50 32.63
N SER A 52 -10.39 -14.23 31.50
CA SER A 52 -9.07 -13.62 31.45
C SER A 52 -8.90 -12.62 30.30
N PRO A 53 -7.90 -11.72 30.35
CA PRO A 53 -7.59 -10.83 29.22
C PRO A 53 -7.21 -11.57 27.93
N LEU A 54 -6.72 -12.81 28.02
CA LEU A 54 -6.41 -13.66 26.87
C LEU A 54 -7.68 -14.17 26.19
N ASP A 55 -8.80 -14.25 26.91
CA ASP A 55 -10.09 -14.60 26.34
C ASP A 55 -10.68 -13.44 25.53
N GLU A 56 -10.30 -12.21 25.86
CA GLU A 56 -10.70 -11.01 25.13
C GLU A 56 -10.03 -10.92 23.75
N LYS A 57 -10.86 -10.83 22.71
CA LYS A 57 -10.43 -10.57 21.34
C LYS A 57 -10.51 -9.09 20.99
N PHE A 58 -9.59 -8.64 20.15
CA PHE A 58 -9.61 -7.31 19.56
C PHE A 58 -9.27 -7.40 18.08
N MET A 59 -10.14 -6.85 17.24
CA MET A 59 -9.91 -6.80 15.80
C MET A 59 -10.00 -5.36 15.34
N ALA A 60 -8.97 -4.90 14.63
CA ALA A 60 -8.99 -3.63 13.93
C ALA A 60 -8.96 -3.92 12.43
N THR A 61 -9.60 -3.08 11.63
CA THR A 61 -9.55 -3.16 10.17
C THR A 61 -9.22 -1.79 9.60
N PHE A 62 -8.52 -1.80 8.47
CA PHE A 62 -8.26 -0.63 7.67
C PHE A 62 -8.96 -0.80 6.32
N PRO A 63 -9.73 0.19 5.85
CA PRO A 63 -10.31 0.13 4.52
C PRO A 63 -9.23 -0.10 3.48
N TYR A 64 -9.30 -1.21 2.75
CA TYR A 64 -8.27 -1.60 1.80
C TYR A 64 -8.03 -0.49 0.75
N PRO A 65 -6.77 -0.12 0.47
CA PRO A 65 -6.49 0.99 -0.44
C PRO A 65 -6.66 0.56 -1.91
N TYR A 66 -7.08 1.50 -2.77
CA TYR A 66 -7.13 1.31 -4.22
C TYR A 66 -5.73 1.15 -4.83
N MET A 67 -5.57 0.13 -5.68
CA MET A 67 -4.28 -0.23 -6.28
C MET A 67 -4.04 0.44 -7.64
N ASN A 68 -4.51 1.67 -7.83
CA ASN A 68 -4.19 2.48 -9.01
C ASN A 68 -2.89 3.30 -8.86
N GLY A 69 -2.12 3.07 -7.79
CA GLY A 69 -0.87 3.76 -7.50
C GLY A 69 -0.15 3.21 -6.27
N ARG A 70 0.93 3.89 -5.84
CA ARG A 70 1.64 3.57 -4.60
C ARG A 70 0.93 4.17 -3.40
N LEU A 71 1.07 3.53 -2.24
CA LEU A 71 0.57 4.06 -0.98
C LEU A 71 1.31 5.35 -0.61
N HIS A 72 0.60 6.46 -0.55
CA HIS A 72 1.11 7.74 -0.05
C HIS A 72 0.98 7.89 1.46
N LEU A 73 1.64 8.90 2.03
CA LEU A 73 1.72 9.15 3.48
C LEU A 73 0.36 9.25 4.20
N GLY A 74 -0.68 9.72 3.50
CA GLY A 74 -2.05 9.75 4.02
C GLY A 74 -2.62 8.37 4.36
N HIS A 75 -2.24 7.32 3.60
CA HIS A 75 -2.59 5.94 3.95
C HIS A 75 -1.88 5.53 5.24
N THR A 76 -0.57 5.80 5.36
CA THR A 76 0.22 5.50 6.56
C THR A 76 -0.35 6.22 7.78
N PHE A 77 -0.71 7.51 7.66
CA PHE A 77 -1.35 8.27 8.73
C PHE A 77 -2.65 7.62 9.22
N THR A 78 -3.45 7.04 8.31
CA THR A 78 -4.72 6.41 8.69
C THR A 78 -4.49 5.00 9.25
N VAL A 79 -3.60 4.20 8.64
CA VAL A 79 -3.24 2.84 9.08
C VAL A 79 -2.64 2.84 10.48
N THR A 80 -1.76 3.79 10.79
CA THR A 80 -1.07 3.85 12.09
C THR A 80 -2.04 3.92 13.27
N LYS A 81 -3.25 4.47 13.09
CA LYS A 81 -4.29 4.48 14.14
C LYS A 81 -4.74 3.06 14.52
N ALA A 82 -4.94 2.20 13.53
CA ALA A 82 -5.30 0.80 13.75
C ALA A 82 -4.10 0.02 14.31
N ASP A 83 -2.91 0.24 13.77
CA ASP A 83 -1.67 -0.42 14.19
C ASP A 83 -1.34 -0.12 15.67
N PHE A 84 -1.38 1.14 16.09
CA PHE A 84 -1.13 1.53 17.48
C PHE A 84 -2.20 1.00 18.44
N ALA A 85 -3.46 0.97 18.01
CA ALA A 85 -4.52 0.37 18.81
C ALA A 85 -4.25 -1.13 19.02
N ILE A 86 -3.89 -1.86 17.98
CA ILE A 86 -3.56 -3.30 18.03
C ILE A 86 -2.35 -3.56 18.92
N ALA A 87 -1.26 -2.79 18.74
CA ALA A 87 -0.06 -2.92 19.55
C ALA A 87 -0.36 -2.69 21.05
N TYR A 88 -1.13 -1.66 21.38
CA TYR A 88 -1.53 -1.39 22.76
C TYR A 88 -2.38 -2.53 23.34
N ARG A 89 -3.39 -3.01 22.61
CA ARG A 89 -4.25 -4.12 23.07
C ARG A 89 -3.47 -5.43 23.24
N ARG A 90 -2.47 -5.69 22.40
CA ARG A 90 -1.59 -6.85 22.52
C ARG A 90 -0.76 -6.80 23.80
N VAL A 91 -0.25 -5.62 24.19
CA VAL A 91 0.44 -5.42 25.49
C VAL A 91 -0.51 -5.62 26.67
N GLN A 92 -1.80 -5.33 26.52
CA GLN A 92 -2.82 -5.63 27.53
C GLN A 92 -3.16 -7.14 27.64
N GLY A 93 -2.51 -8.01 26.85
CA GLY A 93 -2.74 -9.44 26.85
C GLY A 93 -3.91 -9.91 25.98
N LYS A 94 -4.54 -9.02 25.19
CA LYS A 94 -5.65 -9.40 24.32
C LYS A 94 -5.17 -10.11 23.05
N ARG A 95 -5.99 -11.02 22.51
CA ARG A 95 -5.77 -11.63 21.19
C ARG A 95 -6.13 -10.63 20.09
N CYS A 96 -5.13 -10.15 19.35
CA CYS A 96 -5.27 -9.01 18.46
C CYS A 96 -5.06 -9.36 16.98
N LEU A 97 -6.11 -9.25 16.16
CA LEU A 97 -6.06 -9.50 14.72
C LEU A 97 -6.14 -8.18 13.92
N PHE A 98 -5.19 -7.98 13.01
CA PHE A 98 -5.19 -6.85 12.07
C PHE A 98 -4.94 -7.34 10.64
N PRO A 99 -5.99 -7.71 9.89
CA PRO A 99 -5.82 -8.12 8.51
C PRO A 99 -5.66 -6.89 7.60
N PHE A 100 -4.91 -7.08 6.53
CA PHE A 100 -4.74 -6.08 5.48
C PHE A 100 -5.00 -6.70 4.11
N ALA A 101 -5.65 -5.95 3.21
CA ALA A 101 -5.98 -6.40 1.86
C ALA A 101 -5.85 -5.23 0.88
N PHE A 102 -5.98 -5.53 -0.42
CA PHE A 102 -5.82 -4.57 -1.51
C PHE A 102 -7.09 -4.46 -2.34
N HIS A 103 -7.45 -3.24 -2.74
CA HIS A 103 -8.64 -2.99 -3.54
C HIS A 103 -8.30 -2.87 -5.02
N CYS A 104 -8.66 -3.92 -5.77
CA CYS A 104 -8.40 -3.99 -7.21
C CYS A 104 -9.67 -3.93 -8.07
N THR A 105 -10.85 -3.75 -7.46
CA THR A 105 -12.10 -3.62 -8.22
C THR A 105 -12.35 -2.15 -8.58
N GLY A 106 -13.25 -1.92 -9.53
CA GLY A 106 -13.65 -0.58 -9.96
C GLY A 106 -12.93 -0.03 -11.20
N MET A 107 -13.44 1.09 -11.71
CA MET A 107 -13.00 1.72 -12.95
C MET A 107 -11.65 2.48 -12.90
N PRO A 108 -11.15 3.02 -11.77
CA PRO A 108 -9.94 3.85 -11.78
C PRO A 108 -8.69 3.16 -12.35
N ILE A 109 -8.53 1.87 -12.09
CA ILE A 109 -7.38 1.08 -12.59
C ILE A 109 -7.47 0.96 -14.12
N LYS A 110 -8.64 0.58 -14.63
CA LYS A 110 -8.89 0.47 -16.08
C LYS A 110 -8.76 1.83 -16.78
N ALA A 111 -9.35 2.89 -16.21
CA ALA A 111 -9.26 4.23 -16.77
C ALA A 111 -7.80 4.73 -16.89
N SER A 112 -6.97 4.42 -15.89
CA SER A 112 -5.53 4.75 -15.91
C SER A 112 -4.80 3.96 -16.99
N ALA A 113 -5.07 2.66 -17.13
CA ALA A 113 -4.49 1.82 -18.18
C ALA A 113 -4.92 2.25 -19.59
N ASP A 114 -6.21 2.54 -19.78
CA ASP A 114 -6.76 3.00 -21.06
C ASP A 114 -6.18 4.38 -21.46
N LYS A 115 -5.94 5.27 -20.49
CA LYS A 115 -5.25 6.56 -20.73
C LYS A 115 -3.84 6.34 -21.26
N ILE A 116 -3.04 5.49 -20.60
CA ILE A 116 -1.67 5.19 -21.03
C ILE A 116 -1.67 4.56 -22.42
N LYS A 117 -2.57 3.61 -22.67
CA LYS A 117 -2.73 2.99 -24.00
C LYS A 117 -2.99 4.04 -25.08
N ARG A 118 -3.95 4.95 -24.84
CA ARG A 118 -4.27 6.04 -25.77
C ARG A 118 -3.09 6.98 -26.00
N GLU A 119 -2.33 7.31 -24.96
CA GLU A 119 -1.14 8.16 -25.08
C GLU A 119 -0.03 7.49 -25.90
N MET A 120 0.19 6.18 -25.71
CA MET A 120 1.15 5.42 -26.51
C MET A 120 0.72 5.32 -27.98
N GLU A 121 -0.57 5.12 -28.26
CA GLU A 121 -1.11 5.08 -29.63
C GLU A 121 -1.02 6.44 -30.33
N LYS A 122 -1.24 7.54 -29.61
CA LYS A 122 -1.25 8.90 -30.17
C LYS A 122 0.14 9.52 -30.31
N PHE A 123 1.02 9.31 -29.33
CA PHE A 123 2.29 10.02 -29.21
C PHE A 123 3.52 9.13 -29.36
N GLY A 124 3.35 7.81 -29.49
CA GLY A 124 4.45 6.85 -29.63
C GLY A 124 5.09 6.42 -28.30
N CYS A 125 6.27 5.80 -28.38
CA CYS A 125 7.04 5.30 -27.24
C CYS A 125 8.55 5.51 -27.51
N PRO A 126 9.23 6.51 -26.89
CA PRO A 126 8.71 7.43 -25.87
C PRO A 126 7.69 8.42 -26.44
N PRO A 127 6.67 8.81 -25.66
CA PRO A 127 5.63 9.72 -26.13
C PRO A 127 6.20 11.13 -26.36
N VAL A 128 5.89 11.72 -27.52
CA VAL A 128 6.17 13.13 -27.83
C VAL A 128 4.88 13.93 -27.74
N PHE A 129 4.73 14.74 -26.69
CA PHE A 129 3.54 15.54 -26.47
C PHE A 129 3.64 16.89 -27.21
N PRO A 130 2.53 17.44 -27.73
CA PRO A 130 2.51 18.78 -28.32
C PRO A 130 2.75 19.85 -27.25
N ASP A 131 3.38 20.97 -27.65
CA ASP A 131 3.57 22.13 -26.78
C ASP A 131 2.22 22.76 -26.38
N ASP A 132 2.18 23.38 -25.21
CA ASP A 132 0.96 23.93 -24.56
C ASP A 132 0.17 24.95 -25.43
N GLY A 133 0.74 25.42 -26.55
CA GLY A 133 0.11 26.30 -27.53
C GLY A 133 -0.71 25.59 -28.63
N GLU A 134 -0.57 24.27 -28.78
CA GLU A 134 -1.28 23.44 -29.78
C GLU A 134 -2.18 22.39 -29.10
N ALA A 135 -2.91 22.79 -28.04
CA ALA A 135 -3.86 21.91 -27.39
C ALA A 135 -4.89 21.39 -28.41
N ALA A 136 -4.74 20.11 -28.76
CA ALA A 136 -5.56 19.39 -29.73
C ALA A 136 -7.05 19.59 -29.43
N GLN A 137 -7.77 20.03 -30.46
CA GLN A 137 -9.23 20.14 -30.44
C GLN A 137 -9.83 18.80 -29.98
N PRO A 138 -10.84 18.81 -29.08
CA PRO A 138 -11.47 17.56 -28.66
C PRO A 138 -12.10 16.89 -29.89
N GLU A 139 -11.61 15.70 -30.24
CA GLU A 139 -12.24 14.83 -31.24
C GLU A 139 -13.72 14.65 -30.88
N LYS A 140 -14.62 15.15 -31.75
CA LYS A 140 -16.06 14.96 -31.65
C LYS A 140 -16.34 13.47 -31.50
N LYS A 141 -17.04 13.08 -30.44
CA LYS A 141 -17.69 11.76 -30.36
C LYS A 141 -18.75 11.73 -31.46
N GLU A 142 -18.60 10.84 -32.43
CA GLU A 142 -19.70 10.45 -33.31
C GLU A 142 -20.76 9.74 -32.46
N GLU A 143 -21.90 10.40 -32.26
CA GLU A 143 -23.13 9.73 -31.83
C GLU A 143 -23.51 8.74 -32.95
N LYS A 144 -23.40 7.45 -32.66
CA LYS A 144 -24.12 6.46 -33.46
C LYS A 144 -25.59 6.58 -33.09
N GLU A 145 -26.36 7.24 -33.96
CA GLU A 145 -27.82 7.12 -34.00
C GLU A 145 -28.17 5.64 -34.14
N GLU A 146 -28.81 5.09 -33.10
CA GLU A 146 -29.44 3.78 -33.14
C GLU A 146 -30.79 3.95 -33.86
N LYS A 147 -30.99 3.16 -34.91
CA LYS A 147 -32.19 3.14 -35.76
C LYS A 147 -32.92 1.83 -35.57
#